data_AF-A0A958NGY8-F1
#
_entry.id   AF-A0A958NGY8-F1
#
_cell.length_a   1.000
_cell.length_b   1.000
_cell.length_c   1.000
_cell.angle_alpha   90.00
_cell.angle_beta   90.00
_cell.angle_gamma   90.00
#
_symmetry.space_group_name_H-M   'P 1'
#
loop_
_entity.id
_entity.type
_entity.pdbx_description
1 polymer ?
#
loop_
_entity_poly.entity_id
_entity_poly.type
_entity_poly.pdbx_seq_one_letter_code
_entity_poly.pdbx_strand_id
1 'polypeptide(L)'
;PDVVLYVNGIALAVLELKRSTVSVSEGIRQNLDNQKRTFIRPFFATVQLIMAGNDTEGLRYAVVETPEKYYLTWKEEGDDGSIANLLDRHLIQLCAKVRFLEIIHDFLVFDAGVKKVCRHNQYFGVRAAQGRIREREGGIIWHTQGSGKSLTMVWLAKWLREHNPDARLLIITDRSELDEQIEKVFLGVDEAIYRTTSGQDLINRLNATTPWLICSLIHKFPGKDEADVAGFMDEVRRSLPPGFQAKGDLY
;
A
#
# COMPACT_ATOMS: atom_id res chain seq x y z
N PRO A 1 -9.30 21.90 15.17
CA PRO A 1 -8.64 20.68 15.65
C PRO A 1 -8.27 20.86 17.12
N ASP A 2 -8.60 19.88 17.95
CA ASP A 2 -8.35 19.94 19.40
C ASP A 2 -6.89 19.57 19.72
N VAL A 3 -6.32 18.65 18.95
CA VAL A 3 -4.93 18.22 19.09
C VAL A 3 -4.24 18.25 17.72
N VAL A 4 -2.97 18.67 17.71
CA VAL A 4 -2.11 18.70 16.52
C VAL A 4 -0.81 17.98 16.83
N LEU A 5 -0.44 17.03 15.98
CA LEU A 5 0.84 16.31 16.07
C LEU A 5 1.87 16.97 15.16
N TYR A 6 2.94 17.46 15.79
CA TYR A 6 4.08 18.07 15.11
C TYR A 6 5.25 17.11 15.04
N VAL A 7 5.91 17.05 13.88
CA VAL A 7 7.20 16.38 13.70
C VAL A 7 8.17 17.42 13.17
N ASN A 8 9.25 17.67 13.92
CA ASN A 8 10.26 18.69 13.60
C ASN A 8 9.66 20.08 13.29
N GLY A 9 8.60 20.47 14.02
CA GLY A 9 7.91 21.75 13.84
C GLY A 9 6.89 21.79 12.69
N ILE A 10 6.69 20.69 11.95
CA ILE A 10 5.71 20.59 10.86
C ILE A 10 4.45 19.89 11.39
N ALA A 11 3.27 20.50 11.19
CA ALA A 11 1.99 19.87 11.53
C ALA A 11 1.71 18.72 10.56
N LEU A 12 1.80 17.48 11.03
CA LEU A 12 1.61 16.28 10.22
C LEU A 12 0.29 15.55 10.50
N ALA A 13 -0.32 15.76 11.66
CA ALA A 13 -1.66 15.22 11.88
C ALA A 13 -2.50 16.11 12.79
N VAL A 14 -3.81 15.99 12.64
CA VAL A 14 -4.80 16.67 13.48
C VAL A 14 -5.78 15.66 14.05
N LEU A 15 -6.25 15.91 15.26
CA LEU A 15 -7.27 15.12 15.93
C LEU A 15 -8.36 16.05 16.46
N GLU A 16 -9.60 15.74 16.10
CA GLU A 16 -10.80 16.37 16.60
C GLU A 16 -11.48 15.42 17.60
N LEU A 17 -11.69 15.89 18.83
CA LEU A 17 -12.25 15.12 19.92
C LEU A 17 -13.72 15.51 20.15
N LYS A 18 -14.53 14.52 20.49
CA LYS A 18 -15.92 14.73 20.90
C LYS A 18 -16.18 14.09 22.25
N ARG A 19 -17.19 14.61 22.95
CA ARG A 19 -17.71 13.97 24.15
C ARG A 19 -18.21 12.56 23.78
N SER A 20 -18.13 11.63 24.73
CA SER A 20 -18.59 10.24 24.57
C SER A 20 -20.05 10.09 24.12
N THR A 21 -20.88 11.11 24.37
CA THR A 21 -22.30 11.17 23.97
C THR A 21 -22.55 11.76 22.57
N VAL A 22 -21.51 12.24 21.88
CA VAL A 22 -21.60 12.89 20.57
C VAL A 22 -20.88 12.02 19.55
N SER A 23 -21.52 11.73 18.42
CA SER A 23 -20.93 10.85 17.41
C SER A 23 -19.61 11.42 16.84
N VAL A 24 -18.63 10.54 16.61
CA VAL A 24 -17.36 10.85 15.93
C VAL A 24 -17.60 11.45 14.54
N SER A 25 -18.72 11.11 13.88
CA SER A 25 -19.14 11.72 12.62
C SER A 25 -19.19 13.25 12.67
N GLU A 26 -19.52 13.85 13.81
CA GLU A 26 -19.48 15.32 13.94
C GLU A 26 -18.05 15.86 13.94
N GLY A 27 -17.10 15.15 14.55
CA GLY A 27 -15.68 15.50 14.45
C GLY A 27 -15.15 15.35 13.03
N ILE A 28 -15.60 14.32 12.30
CA ILE A 28 -15.26 14.13 10.88
C ILE A 28 -15.79 15.27 10.02
N ARG A 29 -17.06 15.67 10.18
CA ARG A 29 -17.65 16.80 9.47
C ARG A 29 -16.93 18.10 9.77
N GLN A 30 -16.57 18.34 11.03
CA GLN A 30 -15.80 19.52 11.41
C GLN A 30 -14.39 19.52 10.79
N ASN A 31 -13.71 18.37 10.73
CA ASN A 31 -12.46 18.24 9.99
C ASN A 31 -12.62 18.61 8.51
N LEU A 32 -13.71 18.19 7.86
CA LEU A 32 -14.00 18.52 6.46
C LEU A 32 -14.31 20.01 6.28
N ASP A 33 -15.07 20.61 7.19
CA ASP A 33 -15.37 22.05 7.16
C ASP A 33 -14.11 22.89 7.31
N ASN A 34 -13.21 22.52 8.23
CA ASN A 34 -11.94 23.20 8.45
C ASN A 34 -11.04 23.27 7.20
N GLN A 35 -11.25 22.37 6.23
CA GLN A 35 -10.51 22.31 4.96
C GLN A 35 -11.13 23.19 3.86
N LYS A 36 -12.32 23.78 4.08
CA LYS A 36 -12.95 24.69 3.12
C LYS A 36 -12.26 26.05 3.12
N ARG A 37 -12.35 26.77 2.00
CA ARG A 37 -11.72 28.09 1.79
C ARG A 37 -12.15 29.16 2.82
N THR A 38 -13.37 29.06 3.35
CA THR A 38 -13.91 29.99 4.36
C THR A 38 -13.36 29.75 5.76
N PHE A 39 -12.67 28.63 5.97
CA PHE A 39 -12.05 28.26 7.24
C PHE A 39 -10.51 28.27 7.09
N ILE A 40 -9.81 27.41 7.83
CA ILE A 40 -8.36 27.38 7.95
C ILE A 40 -7.70 26.45 6.92
N ARG A 41 -8.19 26.41 5.68
CA ARG A 41 -7.64 25.53 4.62
C ARG A 41 -6.12 25.56 4.51
N PRO A 42 -5.42 26.72 4.56
CA PRO A 42 -3.96 26.75 4.45
C PRO A 42 -3.23 25.93 5.53
N PHE A 43 -3.83 25.74 6.71
CA PHE A 43 -3.25 24.94 7.79
C PHE A 43 -3.11 23.45 7.42
N PHE A 44 -3.97 22.95 6.54
CA PHE A 44 -3.98 21.54 6.12
C PHE A 44 -2.96 21.22 5.02
N ALA A 45 -2.17 22.21 4.57
CA ALA A 45 -1.20 22.02 3.48
C ALA A 45 -0.14 20.95 3.79
N THR A 46 0.30 20.86 5.06
CA THR A 46 1.31 19.88 5.50
C THR A 46 0.71 18.67 6.21
N VAL A 47 -0.58 18.71 6.51
CA VAL A 47 -1.26 17.66 7.27
C VAL A 47 -1.34 16.38 6.43
N GLN A 48 -0.83 15.30 7.01
CA GLN A 48 -0.78 13.98 6.39
C GLN A 48 -1.97 13.12 6.80
N LEU A 49 -2.28 13.09 8.10
CA LEU A 49 -3.40 12.35 8.68
C LEU A 49 -4.40 13.28 9.36
N ILE A 50 -5.68 13.02 9.15
CA ILE A 50 -6.78 13.69 9.85
C ILE A 50 -7.53 12.64 10.67
N MET A 51 -7.83 12.95 11.92
CA MET A 51 -8.42 12.02 12.87
C MET A 51 -9.60 12.66 13.59
N ALA A 52 -10.57 11.84 13.96
CA ALA A 52 -11.65 12.21 14.84
C ALA A 52 -11.92 11.07 15.83
N GLY A 53 -12.24 11.37 17.08
CA GLY A 53 -12.48 10.33 18.07
C GLY A 53 -13.24 10.76 19.31
N ASN A 54 -13.80 9.77 20.00
CA ASN A 54 -14.40 9.88 21.33
C ASN A 54 -14.21 8.54 22.08
N ASP A 55 -14.47 8.52 23.38
CA ASP A 55 -14.27 7.31 24.21
C ASP A 55 -15.16 6.11 23.81
N THR A 56 -16.32 6.37 23.19
CA THR A 56 -17.35 5.35 22.90
C THR A 56 -17.12 4.63 21.57
N GLU A 57 -16.81 5.36 20.51
CA GLU A 57 -16.64 4.87 19.13
C GLU A 57 -15.17 4.73 18.74
N GLY A 58 -14.26 5.22 19.60
CA GLY A 58 -12.82 5.21 19.43
C GLY A 58 -12.35 6.20 18.36
N LEU A 59 -11.20 5.91 17.78
CA LEU A 59 -10.59 6.72 16.72
C LEU A 59 -11.11 6.34 15.32
N ARG A 60 -11.26 7.36 14.47
CA ARG A 60 -11.35 7.27 13.01
C ARG A 60 -10.23 8.09 12.39
N TYR A 61 -9.65 7.60 11.30
CA TYR A 61 -8.55 8.28 10.60
C TYR A 61 -8.75 8.29 9.09
N ALA A 62 -8.18 9.29 8.44
CA ALA A 62 -8.15 9.44 7.00
C ALA A 62 -7.01 10.37 6.58
N VAL A 63 -6.94 10.71 5.29
CA VAL A 63 -6.09 11.79 4.78
C VAL A 63 -6.94 13.01 4.43
N VAL A 64 -6.30 14.15 4.23
CA VAL A 64 -6.91 15.41 3.75
C VAL A 64 -7.82 15.14 2.54
N GLU A 65 -8.96 15.83 2.50
CA GLU A 65 -10.03 15.75 1.49
C GLU A 65 -10.80 14.41 1.42
N THR A 66 -10.55 13.46 2.32
CA THR A 66 -11.29 12.17 2.35
C THR A 66 -12.74 12.34 2.82
N PRO A 67 -13.76 11.98 2.02
CA PRO A 67 -15.16 12.01 2.45
C PRO A 67 -15.45 11.13 3.67
N GLU A 68 -16.45 11.51 4.48
CA GLU A 68 -16.81 10.85 5.75
C GLU A 68 -16.92 9.32 5.63
N LYS A 69 -17.59 8.80 4.59
CA LYS A 69 -17.78 7.36 4.37
C LYS A 69 -16.49 6.54 4.17
N TYR A 70 -15.35 7.19 3.92
CA TYR A 70 -14.06 6.54 3.68
C TYR A 70 -13.10 6.68 4.86
N TYR A 71 -13.53 7.26 5.98
CA TYR A 71 -12.76 7.21 7.22
C TYR A 71 -12.60 5.76 7.70
N LEU A 72 -11.40 5.44 8.13
CA LEU A 72 -10.98 4.12 8.52
C LEU A 72 -10.99 3.98 10.04
N THR A 73 -11.11 2.73 10.51
CA THR A 73 -10.88 2.35 11.91
C THR A 73 -9.59 1.54 11.98
N TRP A 74 -8.75 1.80 12.98
CA TRP A 74 -7.55 1.01 13.20
C TRP A 74 -7.88 -0.24 14.02
N LYS A 75 -7.35 -1.40 13.61
CA LYS A 75 -7.58 -2.68 14.29
C LYS A 75 -6.33 -3.54 14.20
N GLU A 76 -5.89 -4.09 15.31
CA GLU A 76 -4.76 -5.02 15.39
C GLU A 76 -5.23 -6.42 15.79
N GLU A 77 -4.61 -7.46 15.24
CA GLU A 77 -4.86 -8.83 15.68
C GLU A 77 -4.18 -9.09 17.02
N GLY A 78 -4.80 -9.89 17.89
CA GLY A 78 -4.24 -10.23 19.20
C GLY A 78 -4.32 -9.11 20.24
N ASP A 79 -5.12 -8.08 20.00
CA ASP A 79 -5.47 -7.08 21.02
C ASP A 79 -6.20 -7.76 22.19
N ASP A 80 -5.51 -7.85 23.32
CA ASP A 80 -5.99 -8.48 24.56
C ASP A 80 -6.93 -7.56 25.36
N GLY A 81 -7.13 -6.33 24.90
CA GLY A 81 -7.95 -5.34 25.58
C GLY A 81 -7.32 -4.77 26.84
N SER A 82 -6.00 -4.92 27.03
CA SER A 82 -5.23 -4.39 28.17
C SER A 82 -5.48 -2.90 28.43
N ILE A 83 -5.73 -2.11 27.37
CA ILE A 83 -6.17 -0.72 27.48
C ILE A 83 -7.70 -0.66 27.37
N ALA A 84 -8.40 -0.45 28.48
CA ALA A 84 -9.87 -0.50 28.52
C ALA A 84 -10.55 0.58 27.66
N ASN A 85 -10.01 1.81 27.62
CA ASN A 85 -10.56 2.90 26.81
C ASN A 85 -10.22 2.68 25.32
N LEU A 86 -11.26 2.70 24.47
CA LEU A 86 -11.12 2.40 23.04
C LEU A 86 -10.35 3.49 22.27
N LEU A 87 -10.57 4.76 22.61
CA LEU A 87 -9.87 5.89 22.00
C LEU A 87 -8.37 5.84 22.35
N ASP A 88 -8.05 5.70 23.64
CA ASP A 88 -6.67 5.61 24.12
C ASP A 88 -5.93 4.47 23.45
N ARG A 89 -6.59 3.31 23.34
CA ARG A 89 -6.03 2.14 22.66
C ARG A 89 -5.70 2.43 21.19
N HIS A 90 -6.65 2.96 20.42
CA HIS A 90 -6.43 3.28 19.01
C HIS A 90 -5.35 4.36 18.83
N LEU A 91 -5.28 5.35 19.73
CA LEU A 91 -4.26 6.39 19.69
C LEU A 91 -2.87 5.83 19.97
N ILE A 92 -2.72 5.02 21.03
CA ILE A 92 -1.43 4.38 21.36
C ILE A 92 -0.98 3.49 20.22
N GLN A 93 -1.91 2.75 19.60
CA GLN A 93 -1.63 1.93 18.44
C GLN A 93 -1.22 2.80 17.23
N LEU A 94 -2.13 3.59 16.66
CA LEU A 94 -1.90 4.30 15.41
C LEU A 94 -0.83 5.39 15.52
N CYS A 95 -0.79 6.11 16.64
CA CYS A 95 0.08 7.26 16.85
C CYS A 95 1.37 6.92 17.61
N ALA A 96 1.67 5.64 17.85
CA ALA A 96 2.99 5.23 18.33
C ALA A 96 4.07 5.85 17.41
N LYS A 97 5.09 6.49 18.00
CA LYS A 97 6.06 7.32 17.27
C LYS A 97 6.61 6.64 16.00
N VAL A 98 7.04 5.39 16.10
CA VAL A 98 7.59 4.63 14.96
C VAL A 98 6.51 4.39 13.91
N ARG A 99 5.35 3.87 14.31
CA ARG A 99 4.24 3.56 13.41
C ARG A 99 3.68 4.78 12.71
N PHE A 100 3.54 5.90 13.42
CA PHE A 100 3.06 7.16 12.85
C PHE A 100 3.98 7.65 11.74
N LEU A 101 5.30 7.61 11.96
CA LEU A 101 6.28 8.00 10.95
C LEU A 101 6.32 7.01 9.78
N GLU A 102 6.27 5.70 10.05
CA GLU A 102 6.17 4.67 9.00
C GLU A 102 4.91 4.87 8.15
N ILE A 103 3.74 5.15 8.75
CA ILE A 103 2.51 5.38 7.98
C ILE A 103 2.66 6.58 7.06
N ILE A 104 3.24 7.67 7.56
CA ILE A 104 3.42 8.91 6.79
C ILE A 104 4.43 8.71 5.66
N HIS A 105 5.53 8.01 5.91
CA HIS A 105 6.60 7.83 4.95
C HIS A 105 6.28 6.71 3.94
N ASP A 106 5.93 5.52 4.42
CA ASP A 106 5.85 4.30 3.61
C ASP A 106 4.45 3.99 3.10
N PHE A 107 3.40 4.49 3.77
CA PHE A 107 2.02 4.08 3.52
C PHE A 107 1.09 5.20 3.04
N LEU A 108 1.65 6.31 2.58
CA LEU A 108 0.94 7.35 1.86
C LEU A 108 1.32 7.34 0.38
N VAL A 109 0.31 7.40 -0.48
CA VAL A 109 0.50 7.51 -1.93
C VAL A 109 -0.49 8.51 -2.53
N PHE A 110 -0.11 9.13 -3.64
CA PHE A 110 -1.01 9.89 -4.49
C PHE A 110 -1.34 9.02 -5.70
N ASP A 111 -2.59 8.59 -5.81
CA ASP A 111 -3.08 7.81 -6.95
C ASP A 111 -3.90 8.73 -7.85
N ALA A 112 -3.33 9.10 -9.00
CA ALA A 112 -3.86 10.09 -9.93
C ALA A 112 -4.22 11.42 -9.24
N GLY A 113 -3.31 11.89 -8.37
CA GLY A 113 -3.49 13.11 -7.58
C GLY A 113 -4.37 12.96 -6.32
N VAL A 114 -5.03 11.81 -6.13
CA VAL A 114 -5.82 11.54 -4.93
C VAL A 114 -4.95 10.89 -3.87
N LYS A 115 -4.75 11.59 -2.75
CA LYS A 115 -4.01 11.07 -1.60
C LYS A 115 -4.74 9.90 -0.97
N LYS A 116 -4.01 8.85 -0.61
CA LYS A 116 -4.53 7.64 0.05
C LYS A 116 -3.58 7.20 1.15
N VAL A 117 -4.15 6.59 2.20
CA VAL A 117 -3.43 5.91 3.29
C VAL A 117 -3.81 4.44 3.33
N CYS A 118 -2.92 3.60 3.82
CA CYS A 118 -3.21 2.19 4.06
C CYS A 118 -4.32 1.97 5.09
N ARG A 119 -5.04 0.87 4.93
CA ARG A 119 -5.84 0.23 5.99
C ARG A 119 -4.93 -0.58 6.90
N HIS A 120 -5.39 -0.85 8.11
CA HIS A 120 -4.64 -1.64 9.11
C HIS A 120 -4.18 -3.00 8.55
N ASN A 121 -5.04 -3.74 7.84
CA ASN A 121 -4.71 -5.04 7.27
C ASN A 121 -3.68 -4.94 6.13
N GLN A 122 -3.68 -3.85 5.36
CA GLN A 122 -2.67 -3.60 4.34
C GLN A 122 -1.32 -3.28 4.98
N TYR A 123 -1.29 -2.45 6.03
CA TYR A 123 -0.09 -2.16 6.80
C TYR A 123 0.56 -3.45 7.34
N PHE A 124 -0.20 -4.27 8.07
CA PHE A 124 0.33 -5.51 8.64
C PHE A 124 0.71 -6.53 7.57
N GLY A 125 -0.05 -6.63 6.48
CA GLY A 125 0.29 -7.49 5.35
C GLY A 125 1.63 -7.12 4.70
N VAL A 126 1.87 -5.82 4.46
CA VAL A 126 3.15 -5.34 3.94
C VAL A 126 4.27 -5.59 4.95
N ARG A 127 4.09 -5.27 6.25
CA ARG A 127 5.09 -5.52 7.29
C ARG A 127 5.50 -7.00 7.38
N ALA A 128 4.55 -7.92 7.28
CA ALA A 128 4.84 -9.34 7.25
C ALA A 128 5.63 -9.74 5.99
N ALA A 129 5.25 -9.22 4.82
CA ALA A 129 5.95 -9.45 3.56
C ALA A 129 7.38 -8.89 3.57
N GLN A 130 7.61 -7.73 4.18
CA GLN A 130 8.95 -7.15 4.34
C GLN A 130 9.91 -8.10 5.09
N GLY A 131 9.42 -8.78 6.13
CA GLY A 131 10.20 -9.80 6.87
C GLY A 131 10.60 -10.97 5.97
N ARG A 132 9.62 -11.55 5.26
CA ARG A 132 9.83 -12.67 4.32
C ARG A 132 10.80 -12.31 3.18
N ILE A 133 10.66 -11.11 2.61
CA ILE A 133 11.54 -10.62 1.53
C ILE A 133 12.99 -10.53 1.98
N ARG A 134 13.26 -10.07 3.20
CA ARG A 134 14.62 -10.02 3.77
C ARG A 134 15.23 -11.42 3.92
N GLU A 135 14.39 -12.41 4.21
CA GLU A 135 14.78 -13.82 4.34
C GLU A 135 14.81 -14.56 2.99
N ARG A 136 14.43 -13.90 1.88
CA ARG A 136 14.24 -14.50 0.54
C ARG A 136 13.22 -15.64 0.53
N GLU A 137 12.19 -15.50 1.36
CA GLU A 137 11.10 -16.45 1.48
C GLU A 137 9.85 -15.95 0.75
N GLY A 138 9.12 -16.87 0.13
CA GLY A 138 7.80 -16.59 -0.43
C GLY A 138 6.73 -16.47 0.65
N GLY A 139 5.52 -16.05 0.24
CA GLY A 139 4.38 -15.95 1.14
C GLY A 139 3.08 -15.67 0.40
N ILE A 140 1.96 -15.78 1.12
CA ILE A 140 0.62 -15.53 0.58
C ILE A 140 -0.04 -14.44 1.42
N ILE A 141 -0.45 -13.35 0.76
CA ILE A 141 -1.33 -12.35 1.38
C ILE A 141 -2.76 -12.59 0.85
N TRP A 142 -3.63 -13.12 1.71
CA TRP A 142 -5.03 -13.33 1.36
C TRP A 142 -5.84 -12.05 1.58
N HIS A 143 -6.36 -11.50 0.49
CA HIS A 143 -7.25 -10.34 0.52
C HIS A 143 -8.66 -10.73 0.02
N THR A 144 -9.71 -10.06 0.50
CA THR A 144 -11.03 -10.07 -0.15
C THR A 144 -11.05 -9.14 -1.38
N GLN A 145 -12.01 -9.32 -2.30
CA GLN A 145 -12.19 -8.42 -3.45
C GLN A 145 -12.52 -6.99 -2.98
N GLY A 146 -11.95 -5.97 -3.64
CA GLY A 146 -12.18 -4.56 -3.29
C GLY A 146 -11.47 -4.08 -2.01
N SER A 147 -10.66 -4.92 -1.36
CA SER A 147 -9.91 -4.55 -0.15
C SER A 147 -8.66 -3.70 -0.40
N GLY A 148 -8.35 -3.40 -1.67
CA GLY A 148 -7.21 -2.56 -2.05
C GLY A 148 -5.90 -3.33 -2.28
N LYS A 149 -5.96 -4.58 -2.79
CA LYS A 149 -4.77 -5.41 -3.06
C LYS A 149 -3.70 -4.67 -3.88
N SER A 150 -4.13 -3.94 -4.91
CA SER A 150 -3.19 -3.22 -5.79
C SER A 150 -2.40 -2.13 -5.07
N LEU A 151 -3.00 -1.48 -4.08
CA LEU A 151 -2.27 -0.52 -3.24
C LEU A 151 -1.27 -1.24 -2.32
N THR A 152 -1.64 -2.42 -1.78
CA THR A 152 -0.69 -3.28 -1.05
C THR A 152 0.54 -3.60 -1.91
N MET A 153 0.34 -3.94 -3.18
CA MET A 153 1.44 -4.19 -4.13
C MET A 153 2.30 -2.94 -4.34
N VAL A 154 1.69 -1.77 -4.51
CA VAL A 154 2.41 -0.50 -4.66
C VAL A 154 3.29 -0.22 -3.43
N TRP A 155 2.74 -0.27 -2.21
CA TRP A 155 3.53 0.02 -1.01
C TRP A 155 4.69 -0.96 -0.83
N LEU A 156 4.47 -2.25 -1.13
CA LEU A 156 5.53 -3.25 -1.07
C LEU A 156 6.61 -2.99 -2.12
N ALA A 157 6.23 -2.65 -3.36
CA ALA A 157 7.15 -2.34 -4.45
C ALA A 157 7.99 -1.09 -4.18
N LYS A 158 7.37 -0.02 -3.66
CA LYS A 158 8.07 1.21 -3.29
C LYS A 158 9.06 0.97 -2.16
N TRP A 159 8.63 0.28 -1.11
CA TRP A 159 9.51 -0.11 -0.01
C TRP A 159 10.71 -0.92 -0.50
N LEU A 160 10.48 -1.91 -1.38
CA LEU A 160 11.53 -2.74 -1.95
C LEU A 160 12.56 -1.91 -2.71
N ARG A 161 12.10 -0.99 -3.56
CA ARG A 161 12.97 -0.10 -4.35
C ARG A 161 13.79 0.85 -3.48
N GLU A 162 13.21 1.36 -2.40
CA GLU A 162 13.90 2.24 -1.46
C GLU A 162 14.99 1.52 -0.67
N HIS A 163 14.80 0.23 -0.36
CA HIS A 163 15.73 -0.56 0.44
C HIS A 163 16.76 -1.35 -0.40
N ASN A 164 16.50 -1.50 -1.70
CA ASN A 164 17.37 -2.19 -2.63
C ASN A 164 17.31 -1.52 -4.02
N PRO A 165 18.29 -0.64 -4.34
CA PRO A 165 18.35 0.06 -5.63
C PRO A 165 18.51 -0.87 -6.84
N ASP A 166 19.05 -2.08 -6.63
CA ASP A 166 19.23 -3.09 -7.67
C ASP A 166 18.01 -4.04 -7.81
N ALA A 167 16.97 -3.82 -7.00
CA ALA A 167 15.76 -4.63 -7.02
C ALA A 167 15.00 -4.48 -8.34
N ARG A 168 14.51 -5.61 -8.81
CA ARG A 168 13.59 -5.71 -9.93
C ARG A 168 12.38 -6.50 -9.50
N LEU A 169 11.20 -6.07 -9.90
CA LEU A 169 9.93 -6.67 -9.52
C LEU A 169 9.21 -7.17 -10.77
N LEU A 170 8.90 -8.47 -10.80
CA LEU A 170 8.07 -9.10 -11.81
C LEU A 170 6.67 -9.38 -11.27
N ILE A 171 5.68 -8.67 -11.78
CA ILE A 171 4.27 -8.92 -11.47
C ILE A 171 3.68 -9.83 -12.54
N ILE A 172 3.19 -11.00 -12.13
CA ILE A 172 2.52 -11.96 -13.01
C ILE A 172 1.03 -11.97 -12.71
N THR A 173 0.20 -11.92 -13.75
CA THR A 173 -1.25 -12.07 -13.65
C THR A 173 -1.80 -13.00 -14.72
N ASP A 174 -3.00 -13.55 -14.52
CA ASP A 174 -3.65 -14.48 -15.42
C ASP A 174 -4.51 -13.79 -16.50
N ARG A 175 -4.96 -12.56 -16.22
CA ARG A 175 -5.96 -11.84 -17.03
C ARG A 175 -5.48 -10.49 -17.52
N SER A 176 -5.78 -10.18 -18.77
CA SER A 176 -5.43 -8.91 -19.42
C SER A 176 -6.08 -7.71 -18.74
N GLU A 177 -7.33 -7.83 -18.25
CA GLU A 177 -7.98 -6.70 -17.57
C GLU A 177 -7.33 -6.39 -16.21
N LEU A 178 -6.78 -7.41 -15.52
CA LEU A 178 -6.04 -7.22 -14.28
C LEU A 178 -4.67 -6.58 -14.54
N ASP A 179 -3.97 -7.01 -15.58
CA ASP A 179 -2.71 -6.41 -16.06
C ASP A 179 -2.89 -4.91 -16.33
N GLU A 180 -3.94 -4.53 -17.08
CA GLU A 180 -4.28 -3.11 -17.32
C GLU A 180 -4.64 -2.34 -16.05
N GLN A 181 -5.32 -2.96 -15.09
CA GLN A 181 -5.66 -2.32 -13.82
C GLN A 181 -4.41 -2.08 -12.97
N ILE A 182 -3.49 -3.05 -12.93
CA ILE A 182 -2.21 -2.92 -12.22
C ILE A 182 -1.40 -1.79 -12.86
N GLU A 183 -1.30 -1.76 -14.18
CA GLU A 183 -0.61 -0.69 -14.91
C GLU A 183 -1.17 0.70 -14.56
N LYS A 184 -2.49 0.87 -14.59
CA LYS A 184 -3.14 2.13 -14.22
C LYS A 184 -2.84 2.55 -12.78
N VAL A 185 -2.82 1.61 -11.84
CA VAL A 185 -2.54 1.90 -10.43
C VAL A 185 -1.08 2.33 -10.23
N PHE A 186 -0.13 1.65 -10.87
CA PHE A 186 1.29 2.03 -10.79
C PHE A 186 1.56 3.37 -11.48
N LEU A 187 1.00 3.59 -12.68
CA LEU A 187 1.09 4.89 -13.35
C LEU A 187 0.46 6.01 -12.52
N GLY A 188 -0.65 5.73 -11.83
CA GLY A 188 -1.33 6.68 -10.95
C GLY A 188 -0.44 7.18 -9.80
N VAL A 189 0.55 6.39 -9.38
CA VAL A 189 1.51 6.74 -8.33
C VAL A 189 2.90 7.12 -8.87
N ASP A 190 2.95 7.53 -10.15
CA ASP A 190 4.16 7.92 -10.89
C ASP A 190 5.21 6.81 -11.03
N GLU A 191 4.78 5.54 -11.04
CA GLU A 191 5.64 4.38 -11.27
C GLU A 191 5.36 3.75 -12.64
N ALA A 192 6.34 3.85 -13.54
CA ALA A 192 6.24 3.24 -14.86
C ALA A 192 6.44 1.71 -14.78
N ILE A 193 5.45 0.96 -15.25
CA ILE A 193 5.49 -0.49 -15.37
C ILE A 193 5.63 -0.90 -16.83
N TYR A 194 6.55 -1.81 -17.13
CA TYR A 194 6.70 -2.33 -18.49
C TYR A 194 5.85 -3.59 -18.67
N ARG A 195 4.88 -3.54 -19.58
CA ARG A 195 4.07 -4.69 -19.96
C ARG A 195 4.73 -5.45 -21.09
N THR A 196 5.06 -6.72 -20.84
CA THR A 196 5.62 -7.57 -21.86
C THR A 196 4.60 -7.86 -22.95
N THR A 197 5.06 -7.98 -24.19
CA THR A 197 4.19 -8.25 -25.36
C THR A 197 4.11 -9.74 -25.70
N SER A 198 5.14 -10.51 -25.35
CA SER A 198 5.28 -11.94 -25.62
C SER A 198 6.21 -12.60 -24.59
N GLY A 199 6.27 -13.94 -24.59
CA GLY A 199 7.25 -14.68 -23.78
C GLY A 199 8.70 -14.33 -24.14
N GLN A 200 8.98 -14.12 -25.42
CA GLN A 200 10.31 -13.69 -25.87
C GLN A 200 10.66 -12.28 -25.35
N ASP A 201 9.71 -11.35 -25.38
CA ASP A 201 9.90 -10.02 -24.81
C ASP A 201 10.16 -10.10 -23.30
N LEU A 202 9.40 -10.93 -22.57
CA LEU A 202 9.65 -11.18 -21.14
C LEU A 202 11.09 -11.68 -20.90
N ILE A 203 11.52 -12.72 -21.62
CA ILE A 203 12.87 -13.27 -21.49
C ILE A 203 13.93 -12.19 -21.78
N ASN A 204 13.73 -11.40 -22.83
CA ASN A 204 14.65 -10.31 -23.18
C ASN A 204 14.72 -9.25 -22.07
N ARG A 205 13.59 -8.88 -21.47
CA ARG A 205 13.57 -7.94 -20.34
C ARG A 205 14.19 -8.52 -19.09
N LEU A 206 13.98 -9.79 -18.78
CA LEU A 206 14.62 -10.44 -17.65
C LEU A 206 16.15 -10.54 -17.82
N ASN A 207 16.63 -10.71 -19.06
CA ASN A 207 18.06 -10.75 -19.38
C ASN A 207 18.73 -9.36 -19.46
N ALA A 208 17.97 -8.28 -19.24
CA ALA A 208 18.47 -6.91 -19.10
C ALA A 208 18.32 -6.44 -17.64
N THR A 209 19.08 -5.43 -17.21
CA THR A 209 18.92 -4.83 -15.87
C THR A 209 17.76 -3.82 -15.80
N THR A 210 17.23 -3.40 -16.95
CA THR A 210 16.09 -2.48 -17.07
C THR A 210 15.00 -3.07 -17.96
N PRO A 211 13.72 -2.80 -17.68
CA PRO A 211 13.20 -1.98 -16.59
C PRO A 211 13.20 -2.72 -15.24
N TRP A 212 13.04 -1.97 -14.15
CA TRP A 212 12.99 -2.51 -12.79
C TRP A 212 11.62 -3.14 -12.49
N LEU A 213 10.53 -2.53 -12.95
CA LEU A 213 9.16 -3.01 -12.75
C LEU A 213 8.60 -3.58 -14.06
N ILE A 214 8.25 -4.87 -14.05
CA ILE A 214 7.77 -5.62 -15.21
C ILE A 214 6.41 -6.24 -14.87
N CYS A 215 5.46 -6.17 -15.79
CA CYS A 215 4.23 -6.96 -15.74
C CYS A 215 4.16 -7.93 -16.91
N SER A 216 3.70 -9.15 -16.65
CA SER A 216 3.49 -10.16 -17.68
C SER A 216 2.26 -11.00 -17.38
N LEU A 217 1.68 -11.55 -18.45
CA LEU A 217 0.59 -12.51 -18.36
C LEU A 217 1.13 -13.93 -18.26
N ILE A 218 0.52 -14.78 -17.44
CA ILE A 218 0.95 -16.17 -17.24
C ILE A 218 0.93 -16.96 -18.57
N HIS A 219 -0.06 -16.70 -19.43
CA HIS A 219 -0.17 -17.37 -20.73
C HIS A 219 0.88 -16.92 -21.76
N LYS A 220 1.70 -15.90 -21.45
CA LYS A 220 2.86 -15.53 -22.29
C LYS A 220 4.06 -16.43 -22.01
N PHE A 221 4.06 -17.19 -20.91
CA PHE A 221 5.07 -18.21 -20.68
C PHE A 221 4.80 -19.41 -21.61
N PRO A 222 5.84 -19.97 -22.25
CA PRO A 222 5.68 -21.14 -23.11
C PRO A 222 5.25 -22.38 -22.29
N GLY A 223 4.27 -23.12 -22.81
CA GLY A 223 3.71 -24.35 -22.23
C GLY A 223 2.24 -24.19 -21.86
N LYS A 224 1.36 -24.88 -22.59
CA LYS A 224 -0.09 -24.65 -22.60
C LYS A 224 -0.91 -25.58 -21.69
N ASP A 225 -0.30 -26.60 -21.10
CA ASP A 225 -1.03 -27.63 -20.37
C ASP A 225 -0.69 -27.64 -18.87
N GLU A 226 -1.67 -27.26 -18.05
CA GLU A 226 -1.58 -27.18 -16.57
C GLU A 226 -1.32 -28.54 -15.88
N ALA A 227 -1.42 -29.65 -16.61
CA ALA A 227 -1.32 -31.00 -16.07
C ALA A 227 0.12 -31.52 -15.95
N ASP A 228 1.11 -30.88 -16.59
CA ASP A 228 2.51 -31.30 -16.54
C ASP A 228 3.46 -30.12 -16.24
N VAL A 229 3.57 -29.79 -14.95
CA VAL A 229 4.48 -28.75 -14.47
C VAL A 229 5.95 -29.06 -14.84
N ALA A 230 6.33 -30.34 -14.88
CA ALA A 230 7.69 -30.74 -15.22
C ALA A 230 7.98 -30.51 -16.72
N GLY A 231 7.05 -30.94 -17.59
CA GLY A 231 7.11 -30.68 -19.02
C GLY A 231 7.09 -29.18 -19.36
N PHE A 232 6.25 -28.40 -18.68
CA PHE A 232 6.24 -26.94 -18.77
C PHE A 232 7.60 -26.34 -18.42
N MET A 233 8.21 -26.75 -17.29
CA MET A 233 9.54 -26.27 -16.89
C MET A 233 10.63 -26.64 -17.90
N ASP A 234 10.55 -27.83 -18.49
CA ASP A 234 11.51 -28.28 -19.50
C ASP A 234 11.35 -27.52 -20.83
N GLU A 235 10.12 -27.23 -21.27
CA GLU A 235 9.84 -26.37 -22.43
C GLU A 235 10.35 -24.95 -22.21
N VAL A 236 10.07 -24.36 -21.04
CA VAL A 236 10.61 -23.05 -20.67
C VAL A 236 12.13 -23.07 -20.72
N ARG A 237 12.79 -24.05 -20.10
CA ARG A 237 14.26 -24.17 -20.12
C ARG A 237 14.84 -24.29 -21.52
N ARG A 238 14.18 -25.03 -22.42
CA ARG A 238 14.59 -25.16 -23.83
C ARG A 238 14.42 -23.85 -24.62
N SER A 239 13.44 -23.02 -24.27
CA SER A 239 13.19 -21.73 -24.92
C SER A 239 14.13 -20.61 -24.48
N LEU A 240 14.85 -20.81 -23.36
CA LEU A 240 15.78 -19.81 -22.85
C LEU A 240 17.07 -19.76 -23.68
N PRO A 241 17.62 -18.56 -23.93
CA PRO A 241 18.90 -18.43 -24.63
C PRO A 241 20.05 -19.05 -23.82
N PRO A 242 21.12 -19.52 -24.48
CA PRO A 242 22.29 -20.09 -23.80
C PRO A 242 22.85 -19.12 -22.74
N GLY A 243 23.04 -19.61 -21.51
CA GLY A 243 23.57 -18.81 -20.40
C GLY A 243 22.58 -17.78 -19.83
N PHE A 244 21.28 -17.92 -20.09
CA PHE A 244 20.26 -17.06 -19.50
C PHE A 244 20.32 -17.08 -17.97
N GLN A 245 20.35 -15.89 -17.40
CA GLN A 245 20.14 -15.65 -15.99
C GLN A 245 19.43 -14.30 -15.88
N ALA A 246 18.33 -14.25 -15.12
CA ALA A 246 17.69 -12.97 -14.82
C ALA A 246 18.74 -12.02 -14.21
N LYS A 247 18.89 -10.84 -14.81
CA LYS A 247 19.87 -9.84 -14.39
C LYS A 247 19.28 -8.94 -13.32
N GLY A 248 20.12 -8.42 -12.43
CA GLY A 248 19.68 -7.64 -11.27
C GLY A 248 19.08 -8.53 -10.18
N ASP A 249 18.54 -7.89 -9.15
CA ASP A 249 18.01 -8.58 -7.99
C ASP A 249 16.49 -8.78 -8.11
N LEU A 250 16.07 -9.91 -8.69
CA LEU A 250 14.68 -10.17 -9.06
C LEU A 250 13.83 -10.66 -7.88
N TYR A 251 12.65 -10.07 -7.75
CA TYR A 251 11.57 -10.42 -6.82
C TYR A 251 10.25 -10.66 -7.57
#